data_AF-A0A7W8E9M0-F1
#
_entry.id   AF-A0A7W8E9M0-F1
#
_cell.length_a   1.000
_cell.length_b   1.000
_cell.length_c   1.000
_cell.angle_alpha   90.00
_cell.angle_beta   90.00
_cell.angle_gamma   90.00
#
_symmetry.space_group_name_H-M   'P 1'
#
loop_
_entity.id
_entity.type
_entity.pdbx_description
1 polymer ?
#
loop_
_entity_poly.entity_id
_entity_poly.type
_entity_poly.pdbx_seq_one_letter_code
_entity_poly.pdbx_strand_id
1 'polypeptide(L)'
;MITDTTHVSQGTVEMVKPDAAANWTGMELLPFEIIAERFLDIEHESQTATLTVSFGKPFHIEGKGWACPYRISALGREHITPAGGADSVHSIQMAMYMVHNELSGMARHHKMSFLGTDDFGFGRVGGSEAAAEKCPVVGMSVNS
;
A
#
# COMPACT_ATOMS: atom_id res chain seq x y z
N MET A 1 22.34 -16.86 -37.26
CA MET A 1 22.51 -17.15 -35.82
C MET A 1 21.75 -16.06 -35.08
N ILE A 2 20.65 -16.40 -34.42
CA ILE A 2 19.84 -15.43 -33.67
C ILE A 2 20.42 -15.42 -32.25
N THR A 3 21.05 -14.33 -31.86
CA THR A 3 21.47 -14.09 -30.48
C THR A 3 20.23 -13.77 -29.66
N ASP A 4 19.84 -14.72 -28.83
CA ASP A 4 18.80 -14.59 -27.82
C ASP A 4 19.34 -13.70 -26.69
N THR A 5 18.95 -12.42 -26.70
CA THR A 5 19.28 -11.46 -25.64
C THR A 5 18.17 -11.48 -24.60
N THR A 6 18.06 -12.58 -23.85
CA THR A 6 17.26 -12.64 -22.63
C THR A 6 17.97 -11.81 -21.55
N HIS A 7 17.74 -10.50 -21.57
CA HIS A 7 18.12 -9.63 -20.45
C HIS A 7 17.17 -9.93 -19.28
N VAL A 8 17.57 -10.85 -18.41
CA VAL A 8 16.89 -11.05 -17.13
C VAL A 8 17.30 -9.90 -16.22
N SER A 9 16.43 -8.89 -16.07
CA SER A 9 16.59 -7.89 -15.02
C SER A 9 16.35 -8.57 -13.68
N GLN A 10 17.40 -9.06 -13.03
CA GLN A 10 17.32 -9.43 -11.63
C GLN A 10 17.17 -8.12 -10.83
N GLY A 11 15.95 -7.83 -10.39
CA GLY A 11 15.68 -6.67 -9.55
C GLY A 11 16.56 -6.73 -8.30
N THR A 12 17.45 -5.75 -8.13
CA THR A 12 18.23 -5.58 -6.91
C THR A 12 17.30 -5.07 -5.81
N VAL A 13 16.75 -5.98 -5.02
CA VAL A 13 15.98 -5.61 -3.83
C VAL A 13 16.91 -5.42 -2.65
N GLU A 14 16.72 -4.32 -1.95
CA GLU A 14 17.46 -3.97 -0.75
C GLU A 14 17.09 -4.94 0.40
N MET A 15 18.10 -5.59 0.97
CA MET A 15 17.95 -6.56 2.06
C MET A 15 18.10 -5.84 3.40
N VAL A 16 17.09 -5.94 4.27
CA VAL A 16 17.12 -5.35 5.61
C VAL A 16 17.64 -6.37 6.63
N LYS A 17 18.70 -6.02 7.38
CA LYS A 17 19.34 -6.90 8.37
C LYS A 17 18.48 -7.09 9.63
N PRO A 18 18.55 -8.26 10.31
CA PRO A 18 17.64 -8.65 11.39
C PRO A 18 17.68 -7.76 12.64
N ASP A 19 18.80 -7.06 12.87
CA ASP A 19 19.08 -6.23 14.04
C ASP A 19 18.12 -5.02 14.12
N ALA A 20 17.64 -4.55 12.96
CA ALA A 20 16.59 -3.53 12.84
C ALA A 20 15.16 -4.11 12.95
N ALA A 21 15.02 -5.44 12.88
CA ALA A 21 13.74 -6.14 12.86
C ALA A 21 13.49 -7.00 14.12
N ALA A 22 14.41 -7.00 15.10
CA ALA A 22 14.37 -7.88 16.26
C ALA A 22 13.19 -7.57 17.20
N ASN A 23 12.76 -6.31 17.27
CA ASN A 23 11.57 -5.88 18.00
C ASN A 23 10.69 -5.06 17.04
N TRP A 24 9.46 -5.52 16.76
CA TRP A 24 8.53 -4.86 15.82
C TRP A 24 8.13 -3.43 16.24
N THR A 25 8.62 -2.93 17.37
CA THR A 25 8.32 -1.63 17.96
C THR A 25 9.28 -0.50 17.53
N GLY A 26 10.20 -0.75 16.58
CA GLY A 26 11.20 0.22 16.10
C GLY A 26 11.03 0.67 14.63
N MET A 27 9.80 0.76 14.14
CA MET A 27 9.50 0.92 12.70
C MET A 27 9.81 2.31 12.12
N GLU A 28 10.21 3.29 12.93
CA GLU A 28 10.71 4.60 12.47
C GLU A 28 12.03 4.50 11.67
N LEU A 29 12.72 3.36 11.76
CA LEU A 29 13.99 3.11 11.05
C LEU A 29 13.84 2.28 9.77
N LEU A 30 12.62 1.85 9.42
CA LEU A 30 12.40 1.12 8.18
C LEU A 30 12.44 2.08 6.99
N PRO A 31 13.12 1.73 5.88
CA PRO A 31 13.07 2.54 4.67
C PRO A 31 11.62 2.63 4.18
N PHE A 32 11.05 3.85 4.22
CA PHE A 32 9.69 4.12 3.77
C PHE A 32 9.71 4.99 2.50
N GLU A 33 10.26 4.42 1.43
CA GLU A 33 10.17 5.01 0.09
C GLU A 33 8.76 4.78 -0.44
N ILE A 34 7.94 5.84 -0.48
CA ILE A 34 6.55 5.76 -0.94
C ILE A 34 6.50 5.44 -2.43
N ILE A 35 5.74 4.40 -2.79
CA ILE A 35 5.51 3.99 -4.18
C ILE A 35 4.06 4.22 -4.64
N ALA A 36 3.12 4.37 -3.70
CA ALA A 36 1.72 4.64 -4.01
C ALA A 36 1.02 5.30 -2.82
N GLU A 37 0.03 6.14 -3.12
CA GLU A 37 -0.80 6.80 -2.11
C GLU A 37 -2.28 6.78 -2.49
N ARG A 38 -3.14 6.86 -1.47
CA ARG A 38 -4.56 7.13 -1.60
C ARG A 38 -4.98 8.16 -0.56
N PHE A 39 -5.86 9.06 -0.99
CA PHE A 39 -6.45 10.09 -0.15
C PHE A 39 -7.94 9.77 0.04
N LEU A 40 -8.38 9.78 1.28
CA LEU A 40 -9.77 9.60 1.68
C LEU A 40 -10.22 10.85 2.43
N ASP A 41 -11.49 11.20 2.28
CA ASP A 41 -12.13 12.20 3.12
C ASP A 41 -12.55 11.53 4.44
N ILE A 42 -12.31 12.19 5.57
CA ILE A 42 -12.74 11.76 6.90
C ILE A 42 -13.42 12.92 7.64
N GLU A 43 -14.59 12.66 8.22
CA GLU A 43 -15.26 13.63 9.10
C GLU A 43 -14.78 13.45 10.56
N HIS A 44 -14.34 14.55 11.17
CA HIS A 44 -13.92 14.63 12.57
C HIS A 44 -14.39 15.96 13.18
N GLU A 45 -15.10 15.90 14.31
CA GLU A 45 -15.59 17.10 15.02
C GLU A 45 -16.38 18.09 14.13
N SER A 46 -17.18 17.58 13.20
CA SER A 46 -17.93 18.37 12.19
C SER A 46 -17.06 19.10 11.16
N GLN A 47 -15.78 18.73 11.04
CA GLN A 47 -14.87 19.18 9.99
C GLN A 47 -14.48 18.02 9.10
N THR A 48 -14.25 18.31 7.81
CA THR A 48 -13.68 17.34 6.87
C THR A 48 -12.16 17.49 6.88
N ALA A 49 -11.46 16.38 7.09
CA ALA A 49 -10.02 16.27 6.98
C ALA A 49 -9.64 15.19 5.95
N THR A 50 -8.37 15.15 5.58
CA THR A 50 -7.84 14.10 4.69
C THR A 50 -7.16 13.02 5.51
N LEU A 51 -7.53 11.77 5.25
CA LEU A 51 -6.80 10.58 5.65
C LEU A 51 -5.95 10.13 4.47
N THR A 52 -4.65 9.91 4.70
CA THR A 52 -3.73 9.43 3.67
C THR A 52 -3.32 7.99 3.98
N VAL A 53 -3.45 7.12 2.99
CA VAL A 53 -2.83 5.80 2.98
C VAL A 53 -1.63 5.85 2.05
N SER A 54 -0.43 5.51 2.55
CA SER A 54 0.77 5.39 1.73
C SER A 54 1.29 3.95 1.78
N PHE A 55 1.72 3.42 0.63
CA PHE A 55 2.44 2.14 0.53
C PHE A 55 3.89 2.44 0.22
N GLY A 56 4.79 1.87 1.01
CA GLY A 56 6.22 1.92 0.74
C GLY A 56 6.68 0.77 -0.14
N LYS A 57 7.87 0.92 -0.71
CA LYS A 57 8.54 -0.09 -1.52
C LYS A 57 8.70 -1.40 -0.73
N PRO A 58 8.29 -2.56 -1.28
CA PRO A 58 8.55 -3.84 -0.63
C PRO A 58 10.04 -4.11 -0.49
N PHE A 59 10.39 -4.73 0.63
CA PHE A 59 11.76 -5.15 0.93
C PHE A 59 11.77 -6.56 1.49
N HIS A 60 12.94 -7.20 1.40
CA HIS A 60 13.14 -8.53 1.94
C HIS A 60 13.90 -8.44 3.25
N ILE A 61 13.33 -9.01 4.31
CA ILE A 61 13.96 -9.11 5.63
C ILE A 61 14.67 -10.45 5.71
N GLU A 62 15.97 -10.41 5.97
CA GLU A 62 16.78 -11.63 6.10
C GLU A 62 16.21 -12.56 7.19
N GLY A 63 16.00 -13.82 6.84
CA GLY A 63 15.42 -14.84 7.74
C GLY A 63 13.94 -14.67 8.08
N LYS A 64 13.25 -13.63 7.58
CA LYS A 64 11.82 -13.38 7.85
C LYS A 64 10.94 -13.29 6.59
N GLY A 65 11.53 -13.05 5.42
CA GLY A 65 10.82 -13.03 4.14
C GLY A 65 10.43 -11.63 3.67
N TRP A 66 9.49 -11.55 2.74
CA TRP A 66 9.06 -10.30 2.12
C TRP A 66 8.09 -9.52 2.99
N ALA A 67 8.25 -8.20 3.01
CA ALA A 67 7.33 -7.27 3.64
C ALA A 67 7.05 -6.07 2.74
N CYS A 68 5.82 -5.58 2.76
CA CYS A 68 5.45 -4.28 2.21
C CYS A 68 5.04 -3.37 3.37
N PRO A 69 5.74 -2.28 3.65
CA PRO A 69 5.31 -1.32 4.66
C PRO A 69 4.15 -0.49 4.11
N TYR A 70 3.15 -0.20 4.94
CA TYR A 70 2.11 0.78 4.66
C TYR A 70 1.94 1.72 5.84
N ARG A 71 1.27 2.83 5.61
CA ARG A 71 1.06 3.87 6.60
C ARG A 71 -0.31 4.48 6.43
N ILE A 72 -1.03 4.63 7.53
CA ILE A 72 -2.28 5.38 7.58
C ILE A 72 -2.04 6.62 8.43
N SER A 73 -2.08 7.79 7.80
CA SER A 73 -1.90 9.09 8.45
C SER A 73 -3.26 9.78 8.54
N ALA A 74 -3.76 9.96 9.76
CA ALA A 74 -5.02 10.66 10.04
C ALA A 74 -5.01 11.27 11.44
N LEU A 75 -5.60 12.46 11.58
CA LEU A 75 -5.87 13.10 12.89
C LEU A 75 -4.63 13.16 13.80
N GLY A 76 -3.46 13.46 13.23
CA GLY A 76 -2.19 13.56 13.95
C GLY A 76 -1.61 12.22 14.44
N ARG A 77 -2.17 11.09 14.00
CA ARG A 77 -1.64 9.75 14.23
C ARG A 77 -1.08 9.19 12.94
N GLU A 78 0.10 8.60 13.05
CA GLU A 78 0.80 7.96 11.95
C GLU A 78 1.56 6.76 12.49
N HIS A 79 1.44 5.63 11.80
CA HIS A 79 2.19 4.42 12.12
C HIS A 79 2.50 3.66 10.84
N ILE A 80 3.75 3.23 10.69
CA ILE A 80 4.18 2.36 9.59
C ILE A 80 3.97 0.93 10.05
N THR A 81 3.23 0.13 9.28
CA THR A 81 2.97 -1.28 9.56
C THR A 81 3.47 -2.15 8.39
N PRO A 82 4.27 -3.21 8.63
CA PRO A 82 4.68 -4.14 7.60
C PRO A 82 3.62 -5.23 7.40
N ALA A 83 3.28 -5.49 6.15
CA ALA A 83 2.50 -6.66 5.75
C ALA A 83 3.40 -7.72 5.11
N GLY A 84 3.43 -8.92 5.69
CA GLY A 84 4.23 -10.03 5.17
C GLY A 84 3.60 -10.71 3.95
N GLY A 85 4.42 -11.22 3.04
CA GLY A 85 3.98 -11.96 1.86
C GLY A 85 4.97 -13.05 1.42
N ALA A 86 4.53 -13.92 0.51
CA ALA A 86 5.38 -14.96 -0.06
C ALA A 86 6.46 -14.40 -0.99
N ASP A 87 6.14 -13.30 -1.68
CA ASP A 87 7.03 -12.51 -2.52
C ASP A 87 6.67 -11.01 -2.39
N SER A 88 7.35 -10.15 -3.16
CA SER A 88 7.12 -8.71 -3.16
C SER A 88 5.74 -8.29 -3.64
N VAL A 89 5.12 -9.05 -4.54
CA VAL A 89 3.79 -8.72 -5.08
C VAL A 89 2.72 -9.13 -4.08
N HIS A 90 2.85 -10.33 -3.52
CA HIS A 90 1.95 -10.82 -2.49
C HIS A 90 2.03 -9.95 -1.23
N SER A 91 3.20 -9.43 -0.83
CA SER A 91 3.29 -8.53 0.32
C SER A 91 2.55 -7.20 0.08
N ILE A 92 2.53 -6.66 -1.15
CA ILE A 92 1.70 -5.50 -1.51
C ILE A 92 0.22 -5.84 -1.38
N GLN A 93 -0.21 -6.98 -1.91
CA GLN A 93 -1.61 -7.42 -1.82
C GLN A 93 -2.04 -7.58 -0.36
N MET A 94 -1.17 -8.14 0.49
CA MET A 94 -1.41 -8.24 1.92
C MET A 94 -1.49 -6.88 2.61
N ALA A 95 -0.65 -5.92 2.23
CA ALA A 95 -0.74 -4.55 2.73
C ALA A 95 -2.09 -3.91 2.39
N MET A 96 -2.55 -4.04 1.14
CA MET A 96 -3.86 -3.53 0.72
C MET A 96 -5.01 -4.17 1.51
N TYR A 97 -4.94 -5.49 1.76
CA TYR A 97 -5.91 -6.20 2.58
C TYR A 97 -5.91 -5.73 4.04
N MET A 98 -4.74 -5.51 4.65
CA MET A 98 -4.63 -5.01 6.02
C MET A 98 -5.17 -3.58 6.14
N VAL A 99 -4.85 -2.70 5.19
CA VAL A 99 -5.42 -1.34 5.11
C VAL A 99 -6.95 -1.41 5.04
N HIS A 100 -7.52 -2.29 4.20
CA HIS A 100 -8.98 -2.46 4.12
C HIS A 100 -9.59 -2.76 5.50
N ASN A 101 -8.98 -3.68 6.25
CA ASN A 101 -9.48 -4.07 7.57
C ASN A 101 -9.36 -2.94 8.60
N GLU A 102 -8.25 -2.20 8.59
CA GLU A 102 -8.05 -1.07 9.49
C GLU A 102 -9.03 0.07 9.20
N LEU A 103 -9.18 0.46 7.94
CA LEU A 103 -10.16 1.48 7.53
C LEU A 103 -11.59 1.04 7.83
N SER A 104 -11.93 -0.23 7.61
CA SER A 104 -13.24 -0.78 7.99
C SER A 104 -13.47 -0.69 9.51
N GLY A 105 -12.42 -0.90 10.31
CA GLY A 105 -12.47 -0.72 11.75
C GLY A 105 -12.72 0.74 12.16
N MET A 106 -12.01 1.68 11.51
CA MET A 106 -12.18 3.13 11.72
C MET A 106 -13.55 3.64 11.28
N ALA A 107 -14.10 3.08 10.20
CA ALA A 107 -15.40 3.45 9.63
C ALA A 107 -16.58 3.22 10.58
N ARG A 108 -16.39 2.41 11.63
CA ARG A 108 -17.38 2.24 12.71
C ARG A 108 -17.53 3.46 13.61
N HIS A 109 -16.55 4.36 13.59
CA HIS A 109 -16.49 5.53 14.47
C HIS A 109 -16.37 6.85 13.70
N HIS A 110 -15.98 6.79 12.43
CA HIS A 110 -15.78 7.95 11.58
C HIS A 110 -16.48 7.75 10.24
N LYS A 111 -17.13 8.80 9.75
CA LYS A 111 -17.61 8.82 8.37
C LYS A 111 -16.43 9.11 7.45
N MET A 112 -16.18 8.20 6.52
CA MET A 112 -15.09 8.28 5.57
C MET A 112 -15.58 7.95 4.17
N SER A 113 -14.96 8.56 3.16
CA SER A 113 -15.27 8.25 1.76
C SER A 113 -14.04 8.32 0.88
N PHE A 114 -14.05 7.48 -0.16
CA PHE A 114 -13.13 7.57 -1.29
C PHE A 114 -13.93 7.92 -2.53
N LEU A 115 -13.64 9.08 -3.13
CA LEU A 115 -14.36 9.59 -4.31
C LEU A 115 -15.89 9.61 -4.11
N GLY A 116 -16.34 9.97 -2.91
CA GLY A 116 -17.75 10.01 -2.53
C GLY A 116 -18.41 8.64 -2.28
N THR A 117 -17.65 7.54 -2.31
CA THR A 117 -18.14 6.18 -2.05
C THR A 117 -17.68 5.66 -0.68
N ASP A 118 -18.37 4.66 -0.14
CA ASP A 118 -17.99 3.91 1.07
C ASP A 118 -17.07 2.71 0.77
N ASP A 119 -16.81 2.42 -0.50
CA ASP A 119 -15.73 1.53 -0.94
C ASP A 119 -14.40 2.30 -0.90
N PHE A 120 -13.56 2.00 0.08
CA PHE A 120 -12.22 2.59 0.21
C PHE A 120 -11.25 2.21 -0.92
N GLY A 121 -11.69 1.38 -1.87
CA GLY A 121 -10.99 0.97 -3.09
C GLY A 121 -9.82 0.03 -2.84
N PHE A 122 -9.72 -0.51 -1.63
CA PHE A 122 -8.76 -1.55 -1.28
C PHE A 122 -9.52 -2.86 -1.37
N GLY A 123 -9.13 -3.68 -2.35
CA GLY A 123 -9.86 -4.90 -2.68
C GLY A 123 -10.06 -5.77 -1.44
N ARG A 124 -11.31 -6.16 -1.20
CA ARG A 124 -11.58 -7.45 -0.58
C ARG A 124 -11.05 -8.51 -1.53
N VAL A 125 -10.69 -9.69 -1.05
CA VAL A 125 -10.53 -10.83 -1.94
C VAL A 125 -11.83 -10.99 -2.74
N GLY A 126 -11.84 -10.59 -4.03
CA GLY A 126 -12.97 -10.81 -4.95
C GLY A 126 -13.92 -9.64 -5.32
N GLY A 127 -13.62 -8.36 -5.09
CA GLY A 127 -14.45 -7.29 -5.69
C GLY A 127 -14.07 -5.85 -5.30
N SER A 128 -14.32 -4.90 -6.21
CA SER A 128 -14.22 -3.45 -5.96
C SER A 128 -15.19 -2.69 -6.87
N GLU A 129 -16.11 -1.93 -6.28
CA GLU A 129 -16.99 -0.99 -6.99
C GLU A 129 -16.23 0.31 -7.32
N ALA A 130 -15.21 0.66 -6.54
CA ALA A 130 -14.27 1.75 -6.80
C ALA A 130 -13.43 1.58 -8.09
N ALA A 131 -13.44 0.41 -8.72
CA ALA A 131 -12.76 0.17 -10.00
C ALA A 131 -13.42 0.87 -11.21
N ALA A 132 -14.57 1.52 -11.03
CA ALA A 132 -15.26 2.23 -12.10
C ALA A 132 -14.51 3.49 -12.59
N GLU A 133 -13.65 4.07 -11.76
CA GLU A 133 -12.79 5.20 -12.09
C GLU A 133 -11.66 4.75 -13.03
N LYS A 134 -11.57 5.37 -14.21
CA LYS A 134 -10.64 4.97 -15.27
C LYS A 134 -9.33 5.74 -15.18
N CYS A 135 -8.21 5.04 -15.34
CA CYS A 135 -6.92 5.69 -15.58
C CYS A 135 -6.99 6.51 -16.87
N PRO A 136 -6.78 7.85 -16.83
CA PRO A 136 -6.97 8.72 -17.99
C PRO A 136 -6.00 8.39 -19.15
N VAL A 137 -4.85 7.80 -18.85
CA VAL A 137 -3.82 7.45 -19.83
C VAL A 137 -4.22 6.25 -20.70
N VAL A 138 -5.02 5.33 -20.17
CA VAL A 138 -5.45 4.11 -20.89
C VAL A 138 -6.48 4.43 -21.98
N GLY A 139 -7.10 5.61 -21.95
CA GLY A 139 -8.03 6.10 -22.99
C GLY A 139 -7.38 6.84 -24.16
N MET A 140 -6.07 7.10 -24.12
CA MET A 140 -5.37 7.75 -25.22
C MET A 140 -5.03 6.71 -26.29
N SER A 141 -5.84 6.65 -27.35
CA SER A 141 -5.49 5.94 -28.58
C SER A 141 -4.13 6.43 -29.07
N VAL A 142 -3.09 5.61 -28.91
CA VAL A 142 -1.86 5.75 -29.68
C VAL A 142 -2.21 5.39 -31.12
N ASN A 143 -2.53 6.40 -31.92
CA ASN A 143 -2.54 6.23 -33.37
C ASN A 143 -1.10 5.86 -33.78
N SER A 144 -0.92 4.59 -34.11
CA SER A 144 0.28 4.08 -34.79
C SER A 144 0.18 4.34 -36.28
#